data_AF-A0A4Z0PDM9-F1
#
_entry.id   AF-A0A4Z0PDM9-F1
#
_cell.length_a   1.000
_cell.length_b   1.000
_cell.length_c   1.000
_cell.angle_alpha   90.00
_cell.angle_beta   90.00
_cell.angle_gamma   90.00
#
_symmetry.space_group_name_H-M   'P 1'
#
loop_
_entity.id
_entity.type
_entity.pdbx_description
1 polymer ?
#
loop_
_entity_poly.entity_id
_entity_poly.type
_entity_poly.pdbx_seq_one_letter_code
_entity_poly.pdbx_strand_id
1 'polypeptide(L)' 'MPTSTFQNENVNVEVVKQLLLYNQEEQLLAHLYQKLEGLYCPDHGSRPELQLVPEPGGYSVDLLTDCCPAFTALCASKLQ' A
#
# COMPACT_ATOMS: atom_id res chain seq x y z
N MET A 1 11.30 17.55 -19.61
CA MET A 1 12.15 17.12 -18.47
C MET A 1 12.41 15.64 -18.62
N PRO A 2 13.66 15.16 -18.56
CA PRO A 2 14.00 13.80 -18.95
C PRO A 2 13.63 12.80 -17.85
N THR A 3 12.98 11.73 -18.27
CA THR A 3 12.61 10.54 -17.51
C THR A 3 13.87 9.85 -16.99
N SER A 4 14.03 9.73 -15.67
CA SER A 4 15.12 8.94 -15.09
C SER A 4 14.67 7.48 -15.00
N THR A 5 15.21 6.66 -15.89
CA THR A 5 14.92 5.24 -16.04
C THR A 5 15.74 4.46 -15.01
N PHE A 6 15.11 3.88 -13.98
CA PHE A 6 15.73 2.76 -13.27
C PHE A 6 15.70 1.54 -14.21
N GLN A 7 16.83 1.25 -14.85
CA GLN A 7 17.13 -0.05 -15.40
C GLN A 7 18.07 -0.78 -14.43
N ASN A 8 17.66 -1.93 -13.89
CA ASN A 8 18.59 -3.00 -13.58
C ASN A 8 17.89 -4.38 -13.51
N GLU A 9 17.73 -4.96 -14.68
CA GLU A 9 18.03 -6.36 -15.08
C GLU A 9 17.46 -7.58 -14.34
N ASN A 10 16.60 -7.48 -13.33
CA ASN A 10 16.03 -8.69 -12.70
C ASN A 10 14.53 -8.67 -12.38
N VAL A 11 13.79 -7.67 -12.86
CA VAL A 11 12.34 -7.67 -12.72
C VAL A 11 11.74 -8.38 -13.93
N ASN A 12 11.35 -9.64 -13.75
CA ASN A 12 10.63 -10.40 -14.76
C ASN A 12 9.28 -9.71 -15.02
N VAL A 13 9.25 -8.90 -16.08
CA VAL A 13 8.10 -8.09 -16.50
C VAL A 13 6.86 -8.97 -16.74
N GLU A 14 7.05 -10.24 -17.10
CA GLU A 14 5.98 -11.23 -17.24
C GLU A 14 5.28 -11.54 -15.91
N VAL A 15 6.05 -11.65 -14.81
CA VAL A 15 5.53 -11.92 -13.46
C VAL A 15 4.78 -10.72 -12.91
N VAL A 16 5.32 -9.51 -13.13
CA VAL A 16 4.63 -8.27 -12.75
C VAL A 16 3.33 -8.11 -13.53
N LYS A 17 3.33 -8.45 -14.83
CA LYS A 17 2.11 -8.48 -15.65
C LYS A 17 1.11 -9.55 -15.19
N GLN A 18 1.56 -10.74 -14.79
CA GLN A 18 0.67 -11.77 -14.28
C GLN A 18 0.05 -11.41 -12.93
N LEU A 19 0.81 -10.77 -12.03
CA LEU A 19 0.27 -10.27 -10.76
C LEU A 19 -0.73 -9.12 -10.97
N LEU A 20 -0.47 -8.23 -11.93
CA LEU A 20 -1.41 -7.18 -12.35
C LEU A 20 -2.67 -7.74 -13.05
N LEU A 21 -2.57 -8.88 -13.74
CA LEU A 21 -3.69 -9.52 -14.46
C LEU A 21 -4.73 -10.19 -13.55
N TYR A 22 -4.38 -10.52 -12.30
CA TYR A 22 -5.28 -11.25 -11.40
C TYR A 22 -6.22 -10.37 -10.56
N ASN A 23 -6.19 -9.04 -10.69
CA ASN A 23 -7.07 -8.14 -9.93
C ASN A 23 -7.09 -8.45 -8.42
N GLN A 24 -5.93 -8.83 -7.86
CA GLN A 24 -5.79 -9.18 -6.44
C GLN A 24 -5.69 -7.95 -5.54
N GLU A 25 -6.22 -6.80 -5.96
CA GLU A 25 -6.32 -5.61 -5.10
C GLU A 25 -7.04 -5.97 -3.79
N GLU A 26 -8.13 -6.74 -3.85
CA GLU A 26 -8.85 -7.18 -2.65
C GLU A 26 -8.01 -8.07 -1.75
N GLN A 27 -7.19 -8.98 -2.31
CA GLN A 27 -6.31 -9.84 -1.51
C GLN A 27 -5.15 -9.06 -0.89
N LEU A 28 -4.56 -8.13 -1.64
CA LEU A 28 -3.51 -7.26 -1.14
C LEU A 28 -4.05 -6.36 -0.03
N LEU A 29 -5.21 -5.72 -0.26
CA LEU A 29 -5.88 -4.88 0.71
C LEU A 29 -6.23 -5.67 1.98
N ALA A 30 -6.79 -6.88 1.85
CA ALA A 30 -7.09 -7.76 2.97
C ALA A 30 -5.83 -8.11 3.78
N HIS A 31 -4.71 -8.39 3.11
CA HIS A 31 -3.44 -8.67 3.78
C HIS A 31 -2.91 -7.44 4.55
N LEU A 32 -3.02 -6.24 3.97
CA LEU A 32 -2.65 -5.00 4.64
C LEU A 32 -3.54 -4.74 5.87
N TYR A 33 -4.85 -4.94 5.74
CA TYR A 33 -5.79 -4.85 6.86
C TYR A 33 -5.49 -5.86 7.98
N GLN A 34 -5.06 -7.08 7.64
CA GLN A 34 -4.60 -8.05 8.65
C GLN A 34 -3.38 -7.54 9.42
N LYS A 35 -2.40 -6.92 8.76
CA LYS A 35 -1.23 -6.33 9.44
C LYS A 35 -1.62 -5.17 10.38
N LEU A 36 -2.69 -4.46 10.05
CA LEU A 36 -3.21 -3.34 10.83
C LEU A 36 -4.33 -3.76 11.81
N GLU A 37 -4.63 -5.05 11.92
CA GLU A 37 -5.65 -5.54 12.84
C GLU A 37 -5.29 -5.17 14.28
N GLY A 38 -6.27 -4.65 15.02
CA GLY A 38 -6.06 -4.19 16.40
C GLY A 38 -5.45 -2.79 16.51
N LEU A 39 -5.09 -2.14 15.41
CA LEU A 39 -4.70 -0.73 15.41
C LEU A 39 -5.94 0.16 15.35
N TYR A 40 -5.98 1.10 16.28
CA TYR A 40 -7.00 2.13 16.35
C TYR A 40 -6.32 3.46 16.62
N CYS A 41 -6.80 4.53 16.00
CA CYS A 41 -6.33 5.86 16.30
C CYS A 41 -6.68 6.17 17.78
N PRO A 42 -5.71 6.43 18.67
CA PRO A 42 -5.97 6.57 20.10
C PRO A 42 -6.85 7.80 20.42
N ASP A 43 -6.79 8.83 19.59
CA ASP A 43 -7.54 10.08 19.80
C ASP A 43 -9.00 10.01 19.32
N HIS A 44 -9.27 9.22 18.27
CA HIS A 44 -10.59 9.21 17.60
C HIS A 44 -11.26 7.84 17.60
N GLY A 45 -10.57 6.78 18.04
CA GLY A 45 -11.08 5.40 18.05
C GLY A 45 -11.35 4.82 16.65
N SER A 46 -10.91 5.50 15.59
CA SER A 46 -11.12 5.09 14.21
C SER A 46 -10.15 3.98 13.80
N ARG A 47 -10.63 3.09 12.93
CA ARG A 47 -9.80 2.10 12.26
C ARG A 47 -9.05 2.75 11.10
N PRO A 48 -7.85 2.24 10.74
CA PRO A 48 -7.16 2.71 9.55
C PRO A 48 -7.96 2.32 8.32
N GLU A 49 -8.17 3.26 7.41
CA GLU A 49 -8.81 3.02 6.12
C GLU A 49 -7.76 3.17 5.02
N LEU A 50 -7.50 2.10 4.29
CA LEU A 50 -6.48 2.06 3.24
C LEU A 50 -7.12 2.13 1.85
N GLN A 51 -6.44 2.83 0.95
CA GLN A 51 -6.73 2.81 -0.47
C GLN A 51 -5.49 2.37 -1.24
N LEU A 52 -5.66 1.47 -2.21
CA LEU A 52 -4.62 1.17 -3.18
C LEU A 52 -4.71 2.20 -4.31
N VAL A 53 -3.60 2.88 -4.56
CA VAL A 53 -3.48 3.84 -5.65
C VAL A 53 -2.63 3.19 -6.76
N PRO A 54 -3.20 2.98 -7.96
CA PRO A 54 -2.45 2.36 -9.05
C PRO A 54 -1.33 3.29 -9.52
N GLU A 55 -0.11 2.75 -9.58
CA GLU A 55 1.08 3.47 -10.03
C GLU A 55 1.80 2.73 -11.18
N PRO A 56 2.63 3.41 -11.98
CA PRO A 56 3.39 2.77 -13.04
C PRO A 56 4.34 1.71 -12.46
N GLY A 57 3.94 0.43 -12.53
CA GLY A 57 4.71 -0.70 -12.00
C GLY A 57 4.12 -1.38 -10.76
N GLY A 58 2.95 -0.96 -10.25
CA GLY A 58 2.31 -1.61 -9.11
C GLY A 58 1.22 -0.77 -8.46
N TYR A 59 1.17 -0.81 -7.12
CA TYR A 59 0.23 -0.06 -6.29
C TYR A 59 0.99 0.62 -5.15
N SER A 60 0.66 1.88 -4.86
CA SER A 60 0.97 2.50 -3.58
C SER A 60 -0.20 2.35 -2.61
N VAL A 61 0.09 2.42 -1.32
CA VAL A 61 -0.93 2.35 -0.26
C VAL A 61 -1.09 3.75 0.31
N ASP A 62 -2.29 4.30 0.20
CA ASP A 62 -2.68 5.56 0.83
C ASP A 62 -3.56 5.29 2.06
N LEU A 63 -3.44 6.16 3.07
CA LEU A 63 -4.23 6.08 4.30
C LEU A 63 -5.29 7.19 4.25
N LEU A 64 -6.55 6.82 4.02
CA LEU A 64 -7.66 7.76 3.87
C LEU A 64 -8.03 8.44 5.20
N THR A 65 -7.91 7.71 6.30
CA THR A 65 -8.06 8.25 7.65
C THR A 65 -6.72 8.77 8.17
N ASP A 66 -6.29 9.94 7.68
CA ASP A 66 -5.22 10.70 8.30
C ASP A 66 -5.75 11.40 9.58
N CYS A 67 -5.96 10.56 10.59
CA CYS A 67 -6.51 10.94 11.89
C CYS A 67 -5.55 11.84 12.67
N CYS A 68 -4.26 11.47 12.65
CA CYS A 68 -3.16 12.22 13.22
C CYS A 68 -1.81 11.71 12.66
N PRO A 69 -0.77 12.55 12.59
CA PRO A 69 0.52 12.18 12.00
C PRO A 69 1.18 10.98 12.69
N ALA A 70 0.97 10.83 14.00
CA ALA A 70 1.47 9.71 14.78
C ALA A 70 0.79 8.38 14.39
N PHE A 71 -0.51 8.41 14.10
CA PHE A 71 -1.26 7.24 13.64
C PHE A 71 -0.87 6.85 12.21
N THR A 72 -0.65 7.83 11.33
CA THR A 72 -0.16 7.61 9.97
C THR A 72 1.23 6.97 9.97
N ALA A 73 2.14 7.47 10.81
CA ALA A 73 3.45 6.86 11.01
C ALA A 73 3.38 5.43 11.59
N LEU A 74 2.46 5.19 12.53
CA LEU A 74 2.24 3.87 13.12
C LEU A 74 1.75 2.85 12.09
N CYS A 75 0.78 3.24 11.25
CA CYS A 75 0.28 2.41 10.17
C CYS A 75 1.39 2.11 9.15
N ALA A 76 2.14 3.14 8.72
CA ALA A 76 3.26 2.97 7.80
C ALA A 76 4.33 2.01 8.34
N SER A 77 4.67 2.11 9.63
CA SER A 77 5.65 1.21 10.28
C SER A 77 5.21 -0.25 10.31
N LYS A 78 3.90 -0.53 10.30
CA LYS A 78 3.36 -1.89 10.33
C LYS A 78 3.25 -2.53 8.95
N LEU A 79 3.25 -1.72 7.90
CA LEU A 79 3.13 -2.18 6.51
C LEU A 79 4.49 -2.48 5.85
N GLN A 80 5.60 -1.96 6.38
CA GLN A 80 6.98 -2.34 6.03
C GLN A 80 7.24 -3.84 6.26
#